data_AF-A0A8T6LWV4-F1
#
_entry.id   AF-A0A8T6LWV4-F1
#
_cell.length_a   1.000
_cell.length_b   1.000
_cell.length_c   1.000
_cell.angle_alpha   90.00
_cell.angle_beta   90.00
_cell.angle_gamma   90.00
#
_symmetry.space_group_name_H-M   'P 1'
#
loop_
_entity.id
_entity.type
_entity.pdbx_description
1 polymer ?
#
loop_
_entity_poly.entity_id
_entity_poly.type
_entity_poly.pdbx_seq_one_letter_code
_entity_poly.pdbx_strand_id
1 'polypeptide(L)' 'MTTLVNRCLDLMCWTAAAPLVRALRKRQLHKQTQEQRDVHRISRLLNSILLAHSDLLS' A
#
# COMPACT_ATOMS: atom_id res chain seq x y z
N MET A 1 -11.59 -0.67 -20.51
CA MET A 1 -10.26 -0.90 -21.11
C MET A 1 -9.29 -1.67 -20.20
N THR A 2 -9.66 -2.08 -18.98
CA THR A 2 -8.78 -2.79 -18.03
C THR A 2 -8.71 -4.32 -18.24
N THR A 3 -9.70 -4.90 -18.91
CA THR A 3 -9.84 -6.36 -19.11
C THR A 3 -8.81 -6.94 -20.07
N LEU A 4 -8.48 -6.23 -21.16
CA LEU A 4 -7.45 -6.64 -22.11
C LEU A 4 -6.04 -6.62 -21.50
N VAL A 5 -5.73 -5.58 -20.73
CA VAL A 5 -4.45 -5.46 -20.02
C VAL A 5 -4.28 -6.59 -19.00
N ASN A 6 -5.34 -6.92 -18.25
CA ASN A 6 -5.30 -8.05 -17.32
C ASN A 6 -5.13 -9.40 -18.02
N ARG A 7 -5.78 -9.62 -19.18
CA ARG A 7 -5.58 -10.86 -19.95
C ARG A 7 -4.18 -10.98 -20.55
N CYS A 8 -3.59 -9.89 -21.02
CA CYS A 8 -2.19 -9.88 -21.47
C CYS A 8 -1.22 -10.17 -20.32
N LEU A 9 -1.48 -9.63 -19.12
CA LEU A 9 -0.69 -9.91 -17.92
C LEU A 9 -0.81 -11.37 -17.46
N ASP A 10 -1.99 -11.98 -17.58
CA ASP A 10 -2.19 -13.42 -17.29
C ASP A 10 -1.49 -14.32 -18.31
N LEU A 11 -1.53 -13.98 -19.60
CA LEU A 11 -0.76 -14.68 -20.64
C LEU A 11 0.75 -14.55 -20.40
N MET A 12 1.23 -13.37 -20.00
CA MET A 12 2.64 -13.16 -19.61
C MET A 12 3.00 -13.80 -18.26
N CYS A 13 2.01 -14.16 -17.43
CA CYS A 13 2.27 -14.92 -16.19
C CYS A 13 2.69 -16.37 -16.49
N TRP A 14 2.46 -16.84 -17.72
CA TRP A 14 2.90 -18.13 -18.24
C TRP A 14 4.18 -18.06 -19.08
N THR A 15 4.67 -16.86 -19.43
CA THR A 15 5.96 -16.69 -20.11
C THR A 15 7.10 -16.52 -19.10
N ALA A 16 8.34 -16.75 -19.51
CA ALA A 16 9.53 -16.60 -18.66
C ALA A 16 9.69 -15.21 -18.00
N ALA A 17 8.86 -14.22 -18.40
CA ALA A 17 8.76 -12.88 -17.80
C ALA A 17 7.80 -12.80 -16.59
N ALA A 18 7.08 -13.88 -16.26
CA ALA A 18 6.24 -14.02 -15.07
C ALA A 18 6.87 -13.59 -13.73
N PRO A 19 8.15 -13.91 -13.41
CA PRO A 19 8.78 -13.43 -12.19
C PRO A 19 8.87 -11.91 -12.13
N LEU A 20 9.03 -11.25 -13.29
CA LEU A 20 9.14 -9.79 -13.37
C LEU A 20 7.80 -9.12 -13.05
N VAL A 21 6.70 -9.61 -13.64
CA VAL A 21 5.35 -9.14 -13.34
C VAL A 21 4.98 -9.37 -11.87
N ARG A 22 5.35 -10.54 -11.33
CA ARG A 22 5.14 -10.85 -9.90
C ARG A 22 5.97 -9.95 -8.99
N ALA A 23 7.22 -9.63 -9.36
CA ALA A 23 8.08 -8.72 -8.61
C ALA A 23 7.52 -7.29 -8.60
N LEU A 24 7.03 -6.79 -9.74
CA LEU A 24 6.38 -5.48 -9.82
C LEU A 24 5.12 -5.43 -8.95
N ARG A 25 4.26 -6.44 -9.02
CA ARG A 25 3.05 -6.53 -8.18
C ARG A 25 3.40 -6.58 -6.69
N LYS A 26 4.43 -7.34 -6.29
CA LYS A 26 4.91 -7.37 -4.91
C LYS A 26 5.47 -6.03 -4.45
N ARG A 27 6.23 -5.32 -5.30
CA ARG A 27 6.74 -3.97 -4.98
C ARG A 27 5.61 -2.97 -4.78
N GLN A 28 4.58 -3.03 -5.62
CA GLN A 28 3.41 -2.16 -5.50
C GLN A 28 2.63 -2.43 -4.21
N LEU A 29 2.38 -3.70 -3.88
CA LEU A 29 1.80 -4.11 -2.60
C LEU A 29 2.65 -3.65 -1.42
N HIS A 30 3.97 -3.80 -1.49
CA HIS A 30 4.88 -3.39 -0.42
C HIS A 30 4.81 -1.89 -0.15
N LYS A 31 4.82 -1.07 -1.21
CA LYS A 31 4.66 0.39 -1.10
C LYS A 31 3.33 0.76 -0.44
N GLN A 32 2.22 0.17 -0.89
CA GLN A 32 0.90 0.43 -0.27
C GLN A 32 0.87 0.02 1.20
N THR A 33 1.46 -1.12 1.57
CA THR A 33 1.52 -1.54 2.97
C THR A 33 2.44 -0.65 3.83
N GLN A 34 3.49 -0.06 3.26
CA GLN A 34 4.33 0.92 3.97
C GLN A 34 3.56 2.22 4.18
N GLU A 35 2.91 2.75 3.15
CA GLU A 35 2.07 3.95 3.24
C GLU A 35 0.96 3.78 4.28
N GLN A 36 0.29 2.63 4.32
CA GLN A 36 -0.74 2.34 5.34
C GLN A 36 -0.16 2.27 6.75
N ARG A 37 1.05 1.74 6.93
CA ARG A 37 1.72 1.71 8.24
C ARG A 37 2.11 3.11 8.70
N ASP A 38 2.58 3.94 7.79
CA ASP A 38 2.96 5.32 8.09
C ASP A 38 1.74 6.16 8.44
N VAL A 39 0.65 6.04 7.68
CA VAL A 39 -0.64 6.68 8.02
C VAL A 39 -1.10 6.24 9.41
N HIS A 40 -1.07 4.94 9.71
CA HIS A 40 -1.49 4.43 11.02
C HIS A 40 -0.62 4.96 12.16
N ARG A 41 0.69 5.07 11.94
CA ARG A 41 1.63 5.64 12.93
C ARG A 41 1.35 7.14 13.13
N ILE A 42 1.14 7.90 12.06
CA ILE A 42 0.81 9.33 12.12
C ILE A 42 -0.51 9.52 12.86
N SER A 43 -1.55 8.75 12.54
CA SER A 43 -2.85 8.83 13.21
C SER A 43 -2.74 8.54 14.71
N ARG A 44 -1.92 7.56 15.13
CA ARG A 44 -1.67 7.29 16.55
C ARG A 44 -0.96 8.45 17.25
N LEU A 45 0.08 9.01 16.64
CA LEU A 45 0.81 10.15 17.20
C LEU A 45 -0.11 11.36 17.34
N LEU A 46 -0.88 11.68 16.29
CA LEU A 46 -1.81 12.78 16.29
C LEU A 46 -2.90 12.59 17.35
N ASN A 47 -3.43 11.37 17.49
CA ASN A 47 -4.38 11.04 18.56
C ASN A 47 -3.76 11.18 19.97
N SER A 48 -2.51 10.77 20.16
CA SER A 48 -1.82 10.93 21.45
C SER A 48 -1.57 12.40 21.81
N ILE A 49 -1.22 13.22 20.82
CA ILE A 49 -1.02 14.66 21.02
C ILE A 49 -2.36 15.32 21.33
N LEU A 50 -3.41 14.96 20.60
CA LEU A 50 -4.74 15.51 20.77
C LEU A 50 -5.33 15.15 22.15
N LEU A 51 -5.12 13.92 22.62
CA LEU A 51 -5.48 13.51 23.99
C LEU A 51 -4.68 14.26 25.07
N ALA A 52 -3.37 14.44 24.85
CA ALA A 52 -2.53 15.19 25.80
C ALA A 52 -2.86 16.69 25.84
N HIS A 53 -3.29 17.28 24.71
CA HIS A 53 -3.69 18.68 24.62
C HIS A 53 -5.16 18.91 24.98
N SER A 54 -6.05 17.91 24.84
CA SER A 54 -7.43 18.04 25.30
C SER A 54 -7.50 18.22 26.82
N ASP A 55 -6.54 17.66 27.56
CA ASP A 55 -6.41 17.83 29.01
C ASP A 55 -5.92 19.24 29.40
N LEU A 56 -5.29 19.97 28.47
CA LEU A 56 -4.83 21.35 28.64
C LEU A 56 -5.88 22.41 28.25
N LEU A 57 -6.98 21.99 27.63
CA LEU A 57 -8.09 22.85 27.18
C LEU A 57 -9.31 22.83 28.12
N SER A 58 -9.26 22.05 29.21
CA SER A 58 -10.23 22.08 30.31
C SER A 58 -9.75 22.96 31.46
#